data_AF-A0A7X1G678-F1
#
_entry.id   AF-A0A7X1G678-F1
#
_cell.length_a   1.000
_cell.length_b   1.000
_cell.length_c   1.000
_cell.angle_alpha   90.00
_cell.angle_beta   90.00
_cell.angle_gamma   90.00
#
_symmetry.space_group_name_H-M   'P 1'
#
loop_
_entity.id
_entity.type
_entity.pdbx_description
1 polymer ?
#
loop_
_entity_poly.entity_id
_entity_poly.type
_entity_poly.pdbx_seq_one_letter_code
_entity_poly.pdbx_strand_id
1 'polypeptide(L)'
;MIEITETNLLPFGRHGSDQQPIFSVNSGVALEDALTQLSHLLTCAHASASKMCDARVLDPGLVGATVHCIEGAKALVDALLIRGE
;
A
#
# COMPACT_ATOMS: atom_id res chain seq x y z
N MET A 1 -25.80 5.93 2.25
CA MET A 1 -24.41 6.29 2.63
C MET A 1 -23.72 4.98 2.95
N ILE A 2 -22.61 4.65 2.30
CA ILE A 2 -21.83 3.46 2.65
C ILE A 2 -21.00 3.85 3.86
N GLU A 3 -21.11 3.08 4.93
CA GLU A 3 -20.29 3.27 6.12
C GLU A 3 -19.02 2.44 5.93
N ILE A 4 -17.89 3.13 5.75
CA ILE A 4 -16.58 2.49 5.72
C ILE A 4 -16.05 2.57 7.14
N THR A 5 -15.98 1.43 7.83
CA THR A 5 -15.52 1.38 9.23
C THR A 5 -14.21 0.62 9.37
N GLU A 6 -13.93 -0.31 8.46
CA GLU A 6 -12.76 -1.18 8.52
C GLU A 6 -12.36 -1.73 7.15
N THR A 7 -11.15 -2.27 7.07
CA THR A 7 -10.61 -2.93 5.87
C THR A 7 -11.22 -4.33 5.67
N ASN A 8 -11.30 -4.75 4.41
CA ASN A 8 -11.52 -6.15 4.04
C ASN A 8 -10.17 -6.86 3.81
N LEU A 9 -10.19 -8.19 3.85
CA LEU A 9 -9.02 -8.99 3.44
C LEU A 9 -8.76 -8.75 1.95
N LEU A 10 -7.59 -8.21 1.61
CA LEU A 10 -7.23 -7.95 0.22
C LEU A 10 -5.78 -8.31 -0.06
N PRO A 11 -5.53 -9.39 -0.83
CA PRO A 11 -4.24 -9.68 -1.42
C PRO A 11 -3.72 -8.56 -2.33
N PHE A 12 -2.41 -8.27 -2.30
CA PHE A 12 -1.80 -7.29 -3.21
C PHE A 12 -0.32 -7.61 -3.52
N GLY A 13 0.22 -6.92 -4.53
CA GLY A 13 1.63 -7.03 -4.91
C GLY A 13 1.98 -8.32 -5.64
N ARG A 14 3.19 -8.83 -5.41
CA ARG A 14 3.71 -10.04 -6.10
C ARG A 14 3.12 -11.32 -5.49
N HIS A 15 2.94 -12.31 -6.36
CA HIS A 15 2.61 -13.67 -5.98
C HIS A 15 3.89 -14.51 -5.85
N GLY A 16 3.87 -15.50 -4.97
CA GLY A 16 4.92 -16.50 -4.78
C GLY A 16 5.02 -17.45 -5.96
N SER A 17 6.03 -18.33 -5.93
CA SER A 17 6.21 -19.38 -6.93
C SER A 17 5.04 -20.37 -7.00
N ASP A 18 4.29 -20.48 -5.91
CA ASP A 18 3.06 -21.27 -5.75
C ASP A 18 1.78 -20.51 -6.14
N GLN A 19 1.92 -19.31 -6.73
CA GLN A 19 0.82 -18.39 -7.05
C GLN A 19 0.02 -17.92 -5.82
N GLN A 20 0.53 -18.11 -4.60
CA GLN A 20 -0.10 -17.53 -3.42
C GLN A 20 0.29 -16.05 -3.28
N PRO A 21 -0.63 -15.17 -2.85
CA PRO A 21 -0.27 -13.79 -2.56
C PRO A 21 0.78 -13.74 -1.46
N ILE A 22 1.83 -12.93 -1.64
CA ILE A 22 2.88 -12.75 -0.62
C ILE A 22 2.43 -11.74 0.44
N PHE A 23 1.61 -10.76 0.04
CA PHE A 23 1.12 -9.70 0.91
C PHE A 23 -0.41 -9.61 0.85
N SER A 24 -1.01 -9.24 1.98
CA SER A 24 -2.43 -8.92 2.07
C SER A 24 -2.66 -7.82 3.10
N VAL A 25 -3.66 -6.99 2.86
CA VAL A 25 -4.28 -6.17 3.91
C VAL A 25 -5.15 -7.09 4.74
N ASN A 26 -5.00 -7.06 6.07
CA ASN A 26 -5.84 -7.84 6.96
C ASN A 26 -7.26 -7.24 7.02
N SER A 27 -8.27 -8.09 7.19
CA SER A 27 -9.64 -7.65 7.47
C SER A 27 -9.76 -7.11 8.90
N GLY A 28 -10.67 -6.14 9.10
CA GLY A 28 -11.01 -5.62 10.43
C GLY A 28 -10.03 -4.59 11.00
N VAL A 29 -9.13 -4.04 10.17
CA VAL A 29 -8.33 -2.87 10.58
C VAL A 29 -9.23 -1.65 10.54
N ALA A 30 -9.33 -0.94 11.66
CA ALA A 30 -10.16 0.26 11.77
C ALA A 30 -9.78 1.30 10.72
N LEU A 31 -10.77 2.05 10.22
CA LEU A 31 -10.59 3.08 9.20
C LEU A 31 -9.47 4.07 9.58
N GLU A 32 -9.44 4.53 10.82
CA GLU A 32 -8.47 5.52 11.30
C GLU A 32 -7.02 4.99 11.25
N ASP A 33 -6.82 3.74 11.64
CA ASP A 33 -5.52 3.07 11.60
C ASP A 33 -5.08 2.84 10.14
N ALA A 34 -6.01 2.42 9.29
CA ALA A 34 -5.76 2.24 7.86
C ALA A 34 -5.39 3.56 7.18
N LEU A 35 -6.08 4.67 7.51
CA LEU A 35 -5.76 6.00 6.98
C LEU A 35 -4.42 6.53 7.51
N THR A 36 -4.09 6.24 8.77
CA THR A 36 -2.78 6.59 9.34
C THR A 36 -1.65 5.88 8.60
N GLN A 37 -1.80 4.57 8.37
CA GLN A 37 -0.81 3.79 7.63
C GLN A 37 -0.74 4.19 6.16
N LEU A 38 -1.87 4.49 5.52
CA LEU A 38 -1.95 5.04 4.17
C LEU A 38 -1.11 6.33 4.06
N SER A 39 -1.31 7.27 4.98
CA SER A 39 -0.59 8.53 5.01
C SER A 39 0.92 8.33 5.19
N HIS A 40 1.30 7.41 6.07
CA HIS A 40 2.71 7.06 6.28
C HIS A 40 3.36 6.48 5.02
N LEU A 41 2.70 5.54 4.34
CA LEU A 41 3.21 4.95 3.10
C LEU A 41 3.36 6.01 2.00
N LEU A 42 2.39 6.90 1.83
CA LEU A 42 2.47 7.99 0.86
C LEU A 42 3.59 8.98 1.19
N THR A 43 3.84 9.25 2.47
CA THR A 43 4.95 10.09 2.94
C THR A 43 6.30 9.46 2.57
N CYS A 44 6.46 8.16 2.79
CA CYS A 44 7.65 7.40 2.43
C CYS A 44 7.86 7.35 0.91
N ALA A 45 6.80 7.12 0.14
CA ALA A 45 6.84 7.14 -1.32
C ALA A 45 7.28 8.53 -1.83
N HIS A 46 6.68 9.59 -1.31
CA HIS A 46 7.04 10.96 -1.68
C HIS A 46 8.50 11.26 -1.36
N ALA A 47 8.95 11.00 -0.13
CA ALA A 47 10.32 11.27 0.28
C ALA A 47 11.35 10.50 -0.58
N SER A 48 11.03 9.25 -0.94
CA SER A 48 11.88 8.42 -1.79
C SER A 48 11.92 8.94 -3.22
N ALA A 49 10.76 9.31 -3.79
CA ALA A 49 10.66 9.90 -5.12
C ALA A 49 11.39 11.26 -5.20
N SER A 50 11.26 12.13 -4.18
CA SER A 50 11.99 13.41 -4.14
C SER A 50 13.50 13.19 -4.17
N LYS A 51 14.01 12.25 -3.37
CA LYS A 51 15.44 11.90 -3.40
C LYS A 51 15.90 11.38 -4.76
N MET A 52 15.05 10.63 -5.47
CA MET A 52 15.37 10.16 -6.82
C MET A 52 15.46 11.31 -7.82
N CYS A 53 14.61 12.33 -7.72
CA CYS A 53 14.66 13.52 -8.57
C CYS A 53 15.98 14.29 -8.41
N ASP A 54 16.53 14.32 -7.20
CA ASP A 54 17.79 15.01 -6.88
C ASP A 54 19.04 14.15 -7.17
N ALA A 55 18.85 12.86 -7.46
CA ALA A 55 19.94 11.91 -7.63
C ALA A 55 20.55 11.97 -9.04
N ARG A 56 21.88 11.96 -9.12
CA ARG A 56 22.62 11.86 -10.40
C ARG A 56 22.60 10.45 -10.98
N VAL A 57 22.45 9.45 -10.13
CA VAL A 57 22.37 8.03 -10.49
C VAL A 57 21.19 7.44 -9.72
N LEU A 58 20.33 6.73 -10.44
CA LEU A 58 19.13 6.11 -9.88
C LEU A 58 19.53 4.91 -9.01
N ASP A 59 19.05 4.85 -7.78
CA ASP A 59 19.16 3.68 -6.91
C ASP A 59 17.96 2.75 -7.13
N PRO A 60 18.14 1.54 -7.70
CA PRO A 60 17.05 0.59 -7.92
C PRO A 60 16.34 0.17 -6.62
N GLY A 61 17.04 0.16 -5.48
CA GLY A 61 16.44 -0.12 -4.18
C GLY A 61 15.46 0.98 -3.77
N LEU A 62 15.78 2.24 -4.05
CA LEU A 62 14.91 3.38 -3.77
C LEU A 62 13.69 3.41 -4.69
N VAL A 63 13.85 3.00 -5.96
CA VAL A 63 12.73 2.78 -6.88
C VAL A 63 11.80 1.69 -6.32
N GLY A 64 12.35 0.54 -5.95
CA GLY A 64 11.59 -0.57 -5.41
C GLY A 64 10.84 -0.20 -4.12
N ALA A 65 11.50 0.52 -3.21
CA ALA A 65 10.88 1.02 -1.99
C ALA A 65 9.73 1.99 -2.28
N THR A 66 9.91 2.91 -3.24
CA THR A 66 8.86 3.85 -3.66
C THR A 66 7.64 3.12 -4.21
N VAL A 67 7.86 2.16 -5.13
CA VAL A 67 6.78 1.35 -5.72
C VAL A 67 6.05 0.56 -4.63
N HIS A 68 6.78 -0.10 -3.72
CA HIS A 68 6.16 -0.90 -2.67
C HIS A 68 5.31 -0.05 -1.71
N CYS A 69 5.74 1.17 -1.39
CA CYS A 69 4.95 2.10 -0.60
C CYS A 69 3.65 2.49 -1.31
N ILE A 70 3.70 2.74 -2.63
CA ILE A 70 2.52 3.07 -3.44
C ILE A 70 1.57 1.87 -3.53
N GLU A 71 2.08 0.67 -3.75
CA GLU A 71 1.28 -0.56 -3.79
C GLU A 71 0.53 -0.79 -2.48
N GLY A 72 1.22 -0.69 -1.34
CA GLY A 72 0.58 -0.84 -0.02
C GLY A 72 -0.46 0.24 0.27
N ALA A 73 -0.18 1.48 -0.11
CA ALA A 73 -1.12 2.59 0.02
C ALA A 73 -2.39 2.32 -0.79
N LYS A 74 -2.23 1.91 -2.06
CA LYS A 74 -3.37 1.55 -2.91
C LYS A 74 -4.16 0.38 -2.31
N ALA A 75 -3.47 -0.66 -1.82
CA ALA A 75 -4.12 -1.83 -1.26
C ALA A 75 -4.99 -1.48 -0.03
N LEU A 76 -4.53 -0.56 0.83
CA LEU A 76 -5.35 -0.08 1.96
C LEU A 76 -6.62 0.63 1.49
N VAL A 77 -6.52 1.50 0.48
CA VAL A 77 -7.69 2.18 -0.10
C VAL A 77 -8.65 1.17 -0.70
N ASP A 78 -8.14 0.24 -1.51
CA ASP A 78 -8.98 -0.78 -2.13
C ASP A 78 -9.65 -1.65 -1.07
N ALA A 79 -8.92 -2.06 -0.03
CA ALA A 79 -9.45 -2.88 1.07
C ALA A 79 -10.59 -2.19 1.84
N LEU A 80 -10.52 -0.86 2.00
CA LEU A 80 -11.59 -0.04 2.60
C LEU A 80 -12.80 0.12 1.67
N LEU A 81 -12.60 0.04 0.35
CA LEU A 81 -13.66 0.26 -0.64
C LEU A 81 -14.32 -1.04 -1.14
N ILE A 82 -13.74 -2.21 -0.84
CA ILE A 82 -14.35 -3.51 -1.17
C ILE A 82 -15.72 -3.62 -0.50
N ARG A 83 -16.71 -4.00 -1.30
CA ARG A 83 -18.05 -4.32 -0.80
C ARG A 83 -18.05 -5.77 -0.35
N GLY A 84 -18.60 -6.05 0.83
CA GLY A 84 -19.07 -7.39 1.13
C GLY A 84 -20.19 -7.73 0.15
N GLU A 85 -19.98 -8.76 -0.67
CA GLU A 85 -21.04 -9.36 -1.51
C GLU A 85 -21.97 -10.22 -0.66
#